data_AF-A0AAF0QKY0-F1
#
_entry.id   AF-A0AAF0QKY0-F1
#
_cell.length_a   1.000
_cell.length_b   1.000
_cell.length_c   1.000
_cell.angle_alpha   90.00
_cell.angle_beta   90.00
_cell.angle_gamma   90.00
#
_symmetry.space_group_name_H-M   'P 1'
#
loop_
_entity.id
_entity.type
_entity.pdbx_description
1 polymer ?
#
loop_
_entity_poly.entity_id
_entity_poly.type
_entity_poly.pdbx_seq_one_letter_code
_entity_poly.pdbx_strand_id
1 'polypeptide(L)'
;MTNSQKKHVGDSSTSQKKANKQSKCFRHTVEQVQHLKEFLKKCPHPDKDQLIQIGKEVGLNPKKIKTWIYNNKTTTKTQIEKSDNKTLRTENERFRCENIAMKEAMKKIICPQCDSERASYLENLKEENQRLTDEDEKLSRVTTTRGVDKGHE
;
A
#
# COMPACT_ATOMS: atom_id res chain seq x y z
N MET A 1 26.70 -12.53 34.16
CA MET A 1 27.81 -13.40 34.60
C MET A 1 28.16 -14.36 33.45
N THR A 2 29.44 -14.39 33.05
CA THR A 2 30.16 -15.41 32.24
C THR A 2 29.54 -15.78 30.87
N ASN A 3 29.92 -15.20 29.73
CA ASN A 3 31.22 -15.27 29.03
C ASN A 3 31.93 -16.64 29.15
N SER A 4 31.89 -17.44 28.07
CA SER A 4 32.75 -18.61 27.90
C SER A 4 33.20 -18.70 26.44
N GLN A 5 34.41 -18.19 26.23
CA GLN A 5 35.23 -18.44 25.05
C GLN A 5 35.57 -19.93 24.96
N LYS A 6 35.46 -20.51 23.77
CA LYS A 6 36.22 -21.71 23.42
C LYS A 6 37.01 -21.42 22.15
N LYS A 7 38.31 -21.22 22.33
CA LYS A 7 39.31 -21.20 21.28
C LYS A 7 39.59 -22.65 20.86
N HIS A 8 39.73 -22.90 19.57
CA HIS A 8 40.57 -23.99 19.10
C HIS A 8 41.41 -23.51 17.92
N VAL A 9 42.72 -23.72 18.05
CA VAL A 9 43.79 -23.45 17.10
C VAL A 9 43.90 -24.64 16.15
N GLY A 10 44.26 -24.37 14.89
CA GLY A 10 44.52 -25.39 13.87
C GLY A 10 45.06 -24.73 12.61
N ASP A 11 46.38 -24.63 12.55
CA ASP A 11 47.19 -24.03 11.48
C ASP A 11 47.25 -24.95 10.25
N SER A 12 47.13 -24.38 9.04
CA SER A 12 47.73 -24.89 7.80
C SER A 12 47.43 -23.97 6.62
N SER A 13 48.36 -23.05 6.41
CA SER A 13 48.89 -22.60 5.12
C SER A 13 48.26 -23.21 3.85
N THR A 14 47.57 -22.38 3.07
CA THR A 14 47.71 -22.42 1.61
C THR A 14 47.52 -21.02 1.02
N SER A 15 48.65 -20.44 0.61
CA SER A 15 48.75 -19.28 -0.26
C SER A 15 47.95 -19.48 -1.54
N GLN A 16 46.86 -18.75 -1.73
CA GLN A 16 46.35 -18.43 -3.07
C GLN A 16 45.87 -16.98 -3.14
N LYS A 17 46.81 -16.14 -3.60
CA LYS A 17 46.65 -14.87 -4.33
C LYS A 17 45.19 -14.48 -4.62
N LYS A 18 44.53 -13.81 -3.67
CA LYS A 18 43.33 -13.01 -3.98
C LYS A 18 43.80 -11.68 -4.55
N ALA A 19 44.21 -11.73 -5.82
CA ALA A 19 44.46 -10.55 -6.61
C ALA A 19 43.23 -9.65 -6.52
N ASN A 20 43.50 -8.43 -6.10
CA ASN A 20 42.62 -7.31 -5.88
C ASN A 20 41.84 -6.96 -7.18
N LYS A 21 40.84 -7.77 -7.54
CA LYS A 21 39.90 -7.49 -8.64
C LYS A 21 38.73 -6.69 -8.08
N GLN A 22 39.05 -5.52 -7.52
CA GLN A 22 38.07 -4.47 -7.38
C GLN A 22 37.71 -4.02 -8.80
N SER A 23 36.77 -4.73 -9.41
CA SER A 23 36.13 -4.38 -10.68
C SER A 23 35.61 -2.95 -10.52
N LYS A 24 36.40 -1.98 -10.99
CA LYS A 24 36.05 -0.56 -11.02
C LYS A 24 34.72 -0.48 -11.75
N CYS A 25 33.65 -0.23 -11.00
CA CYS A 25 32.32 -0.06 -11.58
C CYS A 25 32.41 1.15 -12.52
N PHE A 26 32.55 0.91 -13.82
CA PHE A 26 32.57 1.99 -14.80
C PHE A 26 31.15 2.54 -14.90
N ARG A 27 30.97 3.71 -14.29
CA ARG A 27 29.77 4.52 -14.43
C ARG A 27 29.78 5.13 -15.83
N HIS A 28 28.64 5.11 -16.52
CA HIS A 28 28.51 5.81 -17.80
C HIS A 28 28.71 7.31 -17.58
N THR A 29 29.37 7.97 -18.53
CA THR A 29 29.51 9.44 -18.51
C THR A 29 28.16 10.11 -18.75
N VAL A 30 28.04 11.39 -18.39
CA VAL A 30 26.81 12.17 -18.62
C VAL A 30 26.49 12.23 -20.11
N GLU A 31 27.49 12.42 -20.96
CA GLU A 31 27.37 12.44 -22.42
C GLU A 31 26.86 11.10 -22.98
N GLN A 32 27.42 9.98 -22.52
CA GLN A 32 26.94 8.65 -22.91
C GLN A 32 25.47 8.45 -22.52
N VAL A 33 25.09 8.82 -21.30
CA VAL A 33 23.71 8.71 -20.83
C VAL A 33 22.78 9.62 -21.64
N GLN A 34 23.20 10.84 -21.96
CA GLN A 34 22.40 11.79 -22.72
C GLN A 34 22.16 11.31 -24.15
N HIS A 35 23.22 10.87 -24.84
CA HIS A 35 23.11 10.29 -26.18
C HIS A 35 22.17 9.08 -26.19
N LEU A 36 22.36 8.15 -25.23
CA LEU A 36 21.48 6.98 -25.10
C LEU A 36 20.01 7.35 -24.86
N LYS A 37 19.74 8.40 -24.05
CA LYS A 37 18.38 8.91 -23.83
C LYS A 37 17.77 9.51 -25.09
N GLU A 38 18.54 10.29 -25.85
CA GLU A 38 18.08 10.89 -27.12
C GLU A 38 17.78 9.82 -28.17
N PHE A 39 18.64 8.80 -28.24
CA PHE A 39 18.42 7.63 -29.08
C PHE A 39 17.13 6.89 -28.69
N LEU A 40 16.91 6.62 -27.39
CA LEU A 40 15.71 5.94 -26.90
C LEU A 40 14.41 6.73 -27.15
N LYS A 41 14.46 8.06 -27.26
CA LYS A 41 13.29 8.87 -27.65
C LYS A 41 12.85 8.58 -29.09
N LYS A 42 13.81 8.32 -29.99
CA LYS A 42 13.56 8.00 -31.40
C LYS A 42 13.23 6.53 -31.60
N CYS A 43 13.85 5.64 -30.81
CA CYS A 43 13.64 4.20 -30.87
C CYS A 43 13.48 3.60 -29.45
N PRO A 44 12.24 3.43 -28.95
CA PRO A 44 12.00 2.91 -27.59
C PRO A 44 12.36 1.42 -27.39
N HIS A 45 12.47 0.67 -28.49
CA HIS A 45 12.74 -0.78 -28.53
C HIS A 45 13.80 -1.09 -29.59
N PRO A 46 15.07 -0.78 -29.30
CA PRO A 46 16.12 -0.97 -30.30
C PRO A 46 16.39 -2.45 -30.56
N ASP A 47 16.57 -2.78 -31.83
CA ASP A 47 16.99 -4.09 -32.30
C ASP A 47 18.51 -4.32 -32.09
N LYS A 48 19.01 -5.47 -32.53
CA LYS A 48 20.42 -5.83 -32.34
C LYS A 48 21.37 -4.90 -33.11
N ASP A 49 21.01 -4.51 -34.33
CA ASP A 49 21.88 -3.73 -35.21
C ASP A 49 21.95 -2.28 -34.74
N GLN A 50 20.82 -1.76 -34.30
CA GLN A 50 20.71 -0.47 -33.62
C GLN A 50 21.53 -0.42 -32.32
N LEU A 51 21.51 -1.49 -31.52
CA LEU A 51 22.35 -1.60 -30.30
C LEU A 51 23.85 -1.63 -30.62
N ILE A 52 24.24 -2.23 -31.75
CA ILE A 52 25.63 -2.24 -32.22
C ILE A 52 26.03 -0.85 -32.68
N GLN A 53 25.17 -0.17 -33.45
CA GLN A 53 25.43 1.16 -33.98
C GLN A 53 25.64 2.18 -32.86
N ILE A 54 24.67 2.29 -31.95
CA ILE A 54 24.79 3.19 -30.80
C ILE A 54 25.97 2.80 -29.89
N GLY A 55 26.28 1.50 -29.78
CA GLY A 55 27.44 1.01 -29.06
C GLY A 55 28.77 1.53 -29.58
N LYS A 56 28.91 1.65 -30.91
CA LYS A 56 30.09 2.26 -31.54
C LYS A 56 30.16 3.76 -31.24
N GLU A 57 29.04 4.47 -31.32
CA GLU A 57 28.96 5.91 -31.10
C GLU A 57 29.29 6.31 -29.66
N VAL A 58 28.80 5.56 -28.67
CA VAL A 58 29.03 5.85 -27.24
C VAL A 58 30.23 5.11 -26.65
N GLY A 59 30.89 4.24 -27.42
CA GLY A 59 32.02 3.43 -26.97
C GLY A 59 31.63 2.38 -25.92
N LEU A 60 30.41 1.85 -25.97
CA LEU A 60 29.90 0.86 -25.01
C LEU A 60 29.55 -0.45 -25.69
N ASN A 61 29.78 -1.57 -24.98
CA ASN A 61 29.38 -2.88 -25.47
C ASN A 61 27.84 -2.96 -25.60
N PRO A 62 27.28 -3.48 -26.71
CA PRO A 62 25.83 -3.61 -26.91
C PRO A 62 25.10 -4.32 -25.75
N LYS A 63 25.74 -5.29 -25.09
CA LYS A 63 25.19 -5.96 -23.90
C LYS A 63 25.01 -4.99 -22.72
N LYS A 64 25.98 -4.10 -22.49
CA LYS A 64 25.90 -3.07 -21.44
C LYS A 64 24.78 -2.09 -21.72
N ILE A 65 24.61 -1.70 -22.98
CA ILE A 65 23.52 -0.82 -23.42
C ILE A 65 22.17 -1.50 -23.19
N LYS A 66 22.03 -2.78 -23.58
CA LYS A 66 20.79 -3.54 -23.32
C LYS A 66 20.43 -3.58 -21.83
N THR A 67 21.39 -3.87 -20.95
CA THR A 67 21.18 -3.85 -19.50
C THR A 67 20.82 -2.45 -19.00
N TRP A 68 21.49 -1.41 -19.52
CA TRP A 68 21.21 -0.04 -19.15
C TRP A 68 19.80 0.39 -19.56
N ILE A 69 19.33 0.01 -20.76
CA ILE A 69 17.96 0.29 -21.23
C ILE A 69 16.94 -0.37 -20.30
N TYR A 70 17.14 -1.64 -19.95
CA TYR A 70 16.26 -2.34 -19.01
C TYR A 70 16.21 -1.65 -17.66
N ASN A 71 17.37 -1.34 -17.07
CA ASN A 71 17.45 -0.63 -15.79
C ASN A 71 16.84 0.77 -15.85
N ASN A 72 17.03 1.49 -16.95
CA ASN A 72 16.44 2.81 -17.16
C ASN A 72 14.92 2.72 -17.20
N LYS A 73 14.35 1.74 -17.91
CA LYS A 73 12.90 1.50 -17.95
C LYS A 73 12.33 1.22 -16.55
N THR A 74 12.96 0.32 -15.81
CA THR A 74 12.55 0.00 -14.43
C THR A 74 12.67 1.22 -13.52
N THR A 75 13.77 1.98 -13.60
CA THR A 75 13.99 3.17 -12.78
C THR A 75 12.95 4.26 -13.07
N THR A 76 12.68 4.53 -14.35
CA THR A 76 11.65 5.49 -14.76
C THR A 76 10.28 5.06 -14.26
N LYS A 77 9.91 3.78 -14.42
CA LYS A 77 8.63 3.25 -13.92
C LYS A 77 8.49 3.47 -12.41
N THR A 78 9.51 3.11 -11.63
CA THR A 78 9.51 3.33 -10.18
C THR A 78 9.44 4.81 -9.79
N GLN A 79 10.07 5.71 -10.56
CA GLN A 79 9.99 7.15 -10.30
C GLN A 79 8.58 7.71 -10.56
N ILE A 80 7.95 7.27 -11.65
CA ILE A 80 6.56 7.62 -11.96
C ILE A 80 5.64 7.14 -10.83
N GLU A 81 5.70 5.85 -10.47
CA GLU A 81 4.88 5.27 -9.39
C GLU A 81 5.07 6.00 -8.04
N LYS A 82 6.31 6.39 -7.71
CA LYS A 82 6.59 7.18 -6.51
C LYS A 82 6.00 8.58 -6.58
N SER A 83 6.09 9.23 -7.73
CA SER A 83 5.49 10.55 -7.96
C SER A 83 3.98 10.48 -7.82
N ASP A 84 3.35 9.49 -8.45
CA ASP A 84 1.91 9.27 -8.39
C ASP A 84 1.45 8.98 -6.96
N ASN A 85 2.17 8.13 -6.23
CA ASN A 85 1.87 7.84 -4.83
C ASN A 85 1.97 9.10 -3.95
N LYS A 86 2.97 9.96 -4.20
CA LYS A 86 3.12 11.23 -3.47
C LYS A 86 1.93 12.16 -3.74
N THR A 87 1.50 12.26 -4.99
CA THR A 87 0.31 13.04 -5.37
C THR A 87 -0.94 12.50 -4.67
N LEU A 88 -1.18 11.18 -4.72
CA LEU A 88 -2.33 10.54 -4.08
C LEU A 88 -2.33 10.72 -2.55
N ARG A 89 -1.17 10.64 -1.90
CA ARG A 89 -1.06 10.90 -0.45
C ARG A 89 -1.39 12.33 -0.08
N THR A 90 -0.91 13.29 -0.87
CA THR A 90 -1.19 14.72 -0.66
C THR A 90 -2.68 14.98 -0.78
N GLU A 91 -3.31 14.41 -1.81
CA GLU A 91 -4.74 14.56 -2.04
C GLU A 91 -5.59 13.84 -0.98
N ASN A 92 -5.15 12.66 -0.53
CA ASN A 92 -5.83 11.95 0.56
C ASN A 92 -5.80 12.76 1.85
N GLU A 93 -4.68 13.43 2.15
CA GLU A 93 -4.57 14.29 3.32
C GLU A 93 -5.48 15.51 3.20
N ARG A 94 -5.56 16.13 2.01
CA ARG A 94 -6.50 17.21 1.74
C ARG A 94 -7.95 16.79 2.03
N PHE A 95 -8.38 15.66 1.48
CA PHE A 95 -9.72 15.13 1.72
C PHE A 95 -9.96 14.76 3.20
N ARG A 96 -8.95 14.25 3.91
CA ARG A 96 -9.06 13.98 5.36
C ARG A 96 -9.29 15.27 6.15
N CYS A 97 -8.51 16.31 5.89
CA CYS A 97 -8.68 17.61 6.52
C CYS A 97 -10.07 18.20 6.24
N GLU A 98 -10.54 18.14 4.99
CA GLU A 98 -11.89 18.58 4.62
C GLU A 98 -12.97 17.76 5.33
N ASN A 99 -12.82 16.44 5.38
CA ASN A 99 -13.77 15.57 6.08
C ASN A 99 -13.86 15.89 7.58
N ILE A 100 -12.72 16.15 8.24
CA ILE A 100 -12.67 16.56 9.65
C ILE A 100 -13.36 17.92 9.81
N ALA A 101 -13.01 18.91 8.98
CA ALA A 101 -13.60 20.24 9.06
C ALA A 101 -15.13 20.21 8.86
N MET A 102 -15.62 19.41 7.91
CA MET A 102 -17.05 19.22 7.68
C MET A 102 -17.74 18.56 8.88
N LYS A 103 -17.16 17.48 9.45
CA LYS A 103 -17.70 16.82 10.65
C LYS A 103 -17.76 17.75 11.85
N GLU A 104 -16.72 18.55 12.06
CA GLU A 104 -16.67 19.54 13.14
C GLU A 104 -17.70 20.67 12.92
N ALA A 105 -17.87 21.13 11.69
CA ALA A 105 -18.91 22.10 11.37
C ALA A 105 -20.31 21.54 11.62
N MET A 106 -20.58 20.30 11.23
CA MET A 106 -21.85 19.62 11.52
C MET A 106 -22.10 19.50 13.03
N LYS A 107 -21.08 19.15 13.81
CA LYS A 107 -21.19 19.07 15.27
C LYS A 107 -21.56 20.41 15.91
N LYS A 108 -21.05 21.53 15.40
CA LYS A 108 -21.36 22.88 15.91
C LYS A 108 -22.81 23.32 15.66
N ILE A 109 -23.44 22.79 14.62
CA ILE A 109 -24.81 23.13 14.24
C ILE A 109 -25.84 22.28 15.00
N ILE A 110 -25.42 21.12 15.54
CA ILE A 110 -26.28 20.27 16.36
C ILE A 110 -26.48 20.94 17.73
N CYS A 111 -27.73 21.22 18.10
CA CYS A 111 -28.08 21.68 19.43
C CYS A 111 -27.81 20.57 20.45
N PRO A 112 -26.89 20.74 21.42
CA PRO A 112 -26.54 19.68 22.37
C PRO A 112 -27.72 19.19 23.21
N GLN A 113 -28.66 20.09 23.51
CA GLN A 113 -29.88 19.76 24.26
C GLN A 113 -30.86 18.94 23.42
N CYS A 114 -31.03 19.28 22.13
CA CYS A 114 -31.89 18.49 21.26
C CYS A 114 -31.28 17.12 20.94
N ASP A 115 -29.94 17.01 20.93
CA ASP A 115 -29.25 15.75 20.69
C ASP A 115 -29.38 14.79 21.88
N SER A 116 -29.25 15.29 23.11
CA SER A 116 -29.47 14.52 24.33
C SER A 116 -30.94 14.12 24.51
N GLU A 117 -31.88 15.04 24.26
CA GLU A 117 -33.32 14.75 24.31
C GLU A 117 -33.72 13.70 23.25
N ARG A 118 -33.18 13.81 22.03
CA ARG A 118 -33.40 12.81 20.98
C ARG A 118 -32.82 11.44 21.33
N ALA A 119 -31.62 11.39 21.93
CA ALA A 119 -31.01 10.15 22.37
C ALA A 119 -31.83 9.46 23.47
N SER A 120 -32.25 10.20 24.50
CA SER A 120 -33.10 9.69 25.58
C SER A 120 -34.47 9.24 25.06
N TYR A 121 -35.08 10.00 24.15
CA TYR A 121 -36.35 9.61 23.52
C TYR A 121 -36.22 8.32 22.71
N LEU A 122 -35.14 8.15 21.95
CA LEU A 122 -34.87 6.91 21.20
C LEU A 122 -34.62 5.70 22.11
N GLU A 123 -34.00 5.90 23.28
CA GLU A 123 -33.81 4.86 24.29
C GLU A 123 -35.15 4.42 24.88
N ASN A 124 -35.98 5.37 25.32
CA ASN A 124 -37.32 5.09 25.82
C ASN A 124 -38.19 4.35 24.80
N LEU A 125 -38.13 4.73 23.52
CA LEU A 125 -38.86 4.03 22.45
C LEU A 125 -38.36 2.61 22.24
N LYS A 126 -37.07 2.31 22.44
CA LYS A 126 -36.54 0.95 22.34
C LYS A 126 -37.03 0.08 23.49
N GLU A 127 -37.00 0.62 24.71
CA GLU A 127 -37.50 -0.08 25.90
C GLU A 127 -39.00 -0.37 25.78
N GLU A 128 -39.78 0.62 25.32
CA GLU A 128 -41.21 0.45 25.11
C GLU A 128 -41.51 -0.57 24.01
N ASN A 129 -40.80 -0.52 22.89
CA ASN A 129 -40.95 -1.54 21.83
C ASN A 129 -40.57 -2.94 22.33
N GLN A 130 -39.53 -3.07 23.15
CA GLN A 130 -39.17 -4.35 23.75
C GLN A 130 -40.28 -4.86 24.66
N ARG A 131 -40.84 -3.99 25.51
CA ARG A 131 -41.96 -4.34 26.39
C ARG A 131 -43.18 -4.78 25.60
N LEU A 132 -43.55 -4.03 24.56
CA LEU A 132 -44.67 -4.36 23.68
C LEU A 132 -44.43 -5.67 22.93
N THR A 133 -43.19 -5.94 22.50
CA THR A 133 -42.81 -7.21 21.87
C THR A 133 -42.98 -8.37 22.84
N ASP A 134 -42.53 -8.22 24.09
CA ASP A 134 -42.67 -9.25 25.13
C ASP A 134 -44.15 -9.49 25.51
N GLU A 135 -44.97 -8.43 25.52
CA GLU A 135 -46.41 -8.53 25.75
C GLU A 135 -47.14 -9.23 24.60
N ASP A 136 -46.81 -8.88 23.35
CA ASP A 136 -47.34 -9.54 22.16
C ASP A 136 -46.97 -11.03 22.15
N GLU A 137 -45.72 -11.38 22.48
CA GLU A 137 -45.29 -12.77 22.59
C GLU A 137 -46.07 -13.54 23.67
N LYS A 138 -46.30 -12.93 24.83
CA LYS A 138 -47.11 -13.53 25.91
C LYS A 138 -48.56 -13.72 25.48
N LEU A 139 -49.18 -12.72 24.86
CA LEU A 139 -50.57 -12.81 24.38
C LEU A 139 -50.71 -13.84 23.27
N SER A 140 -49.76 -13.88 22.33
CA SER A 140 -49.67 -14.89 21.27
C SER A 140 -49.56 -16.32 21.83
N ARG A 141 -48.75 -16.52 22.88
CA ARG A 141 -48.67 -17.82 23.58
C ARG A 141 -50.02 -18.20 24.22
N VAL A 142 -50.70 -17.26 24.89
CA VAL A 142 -51.99 -17.51 25.55
C VAL A 142 -53.13 -17.78 24.56
N THR A 143 -53.15 -17.09 23.42
CA THR A 143 -54.14 -17.34 22.36
C THR A 143 -53.87 -18.66 21.65
N THR A 144 -52.60 -19.03 21.47
CA THR A 144 -52.20 -20.34 20.93
C THR A 144 -52.58 -21.49 21.88
N THR A 145 -52.42 -21.33 23.20
CA THR A 145 -52.82 -22.36 24.17
C THR A 145 -54.34 -22.46 24.36
N ARG A 146 -55.10 -21.36 24.29
CA ARG A 146 -56.59 -21.38 24.31
C ARG A 146 -57.23 -21.94 23.04
N GLY A 147 -56.46 -22.11 21.96
CA GLY A 147 -56.89 -22.76 20.72
C GLY A 147 -56.92 -24.29 20.77
N VAL A 148 -56.36 -24.92 21.82
CA VAL A 148 -56.25 -26.39 21.90
C VAL A 148 -57.40 -27.05 22.68
N ASP A 149 -58.14 -26.31 23.51
CA ASP A 149 -59.22 -26.84 24.38
C ASP A 149 -60.65 -26.63 23.82
N LYS A 150 -60.83 -26.63 22.51
CA LYS A 150 -62.17 -26.72 21.88
C LYS A 150 -62.19 -27.81 20.81
N GLY A 151 -62.13 -29.05 21.26
CA GLY A 151 -62.28 -30.23 20.42
C GLY A 151 -62.66 -31.45 21.22
N HIS A 152 -63.91 -31.51 21.71
CA HIS A 152 -64.62 -32.76 21.93
C HIS A 152 -66.12 -32.48 22.14
N GLU A 153 -66.88 -32.58 21.05
CA GLU A 153 -68.24 -33.14 21.06
C GLU A 153 -68.19 -34.44 20.25
#